data_AF-A0A9D3VGF5-F1
#
_entry.id   AF-A0A9D3VGF5-F1
#
_cell.length_a   1.000
_cell.length_b   1.000
_cell.length_c   1.000
_cell.angle_alpha   90.00
_cell.angle_beta   90.00
_cell.angle_gamma   90.00
#
_symmetry.space_group_name_H-M   'P 1'
#
loop_
_entity.id
_entity.type
_entity.pdbx_description
1 polymer ?
#
loop_
_entity_poly.entity_id
_entity_poly.type
_entity_poly.pdbx_seq_one_letter_code
_entity_poly.pdbx_strand_id
1 'polypeptide(L)'
;MLDFAKFLKDDPPTINEGDVDEVTAFTTVEAWKHSNFLCRNYILNGLSDALYKVYSVKKTTKELWTSLDHKYKAKDAGAKKFLVAKFLNFVMVDSKLV
;
A
#
# COMPACT_ATOMS: atom_id res chain seq x y z
N MET A 1 -13.33 -14.44 -6.21
CA MET A 1 -12.33 -13.98 -5.22
C MET A 1 -11.75 -12.68 -5.75
N LEU A 2 -11.82 -11.56 -5.01
CA LEU A 2 -11.27 -10.28 -5.47
C LEU A 2 -9.75 -10.41 -5.57
N ASP A 3 -9.15 -10.18 -6.74
CA ASP A 3 -7.68 -10.17 -6.88
C ASP A 3 -7.14 -8.80 -6.45
N PHE A 4 -7.01 -8.62 -5.14
CA PHE A 4 -6.52 -7.38 -4.55
C PHE A 4 -5.12 -7.01 -5.04
N ALA A 5 -4.25 -8.00 -5.33
CA ALA A 5 -2.86 -7.76 -5.70
C ALA A 5 -2.72 -7.00 -7.02
N LYS A 6 -3.64 -7.26 -7.96
CA LYS A 6 -3.72 -6.56 -9.25
C LYS A 6 -4.01 -5.06 -9.07
N PHE A 7 -5.02 -4.72 -8.26
CA PHE A 7 -5.45 -3.32 -8.06
C PHE A 7 -4.48 -2.45 -7.25
N LEU A 8 -3.50 -3.05 -6.57
CA LEU A 8 -2.44 -2.29 -5.90
C LEU A 8 -1.47 -1.64 -6.91
N LYS A 9 -1.45 -2.12 -8.16
CA LYS A 9 -0.47 -1.73 -9.19
C LYS A 9 -1.12 -1.15 -10.45
N ASP A 10 -2.35 -1.55 -10.75
CA ASP A 10 -3.05 -1.15 -11.96
C ASP A 10 -3.39 0.34 -11.98
N ASP A 11 -3.18 0.94 -13.15
CA ASP A 11 -3.69 2.26 -13.49
C ASP A 11 -5.16 2.18 -13.94
N PRO A 12 -5.89 3.31 -13.99
CA PRO A 12 -7.20 3.36 -14.62
C PRO A 12 -7.15 2.82 -16.05
N PRO A 13 -8.20 2.12 -16.54
CA PRO A 13 -8.27 1.68 -17.92
C PRO A 13 -8.11 2.86 -18.87
N THR A 14 -7.22 2.75 -19.84
CA THR A 14 -7.08 3.72 -20.94
C THR A 14 -7.83 3.15 -22.14
N ILE A 15 -8.85 3.86 -22.62
CA ILE A 15 -9.68 3.42 -23.74
C ILE A 15 -9.41 4.37 -24.91
N ASN A 16 -8.93 3.83 -26.04
CA ASN A 16 -8.77 4.60 -27.27
C ASN A 16 -10.07 4.51 -28.07
N GLU A 17 -10.51 5.64 -28.63
CA GLU A 17 -11.68 5.71 -29.52
C GLU A 17 -11.41 4.87 -30.78
N GLY A 18 -12.14 3.76 -30.93
CA GLY A 18 -12.08 2.88 -32.11
C GLY A 18 -11.64 1.43 -31.84
N ASP A 19 -11.03 1.14 -30.68
CA ASP A 19 -10.49 -0.20 -30.38
C ASP A 19 -11.53 -1.16 -29.77
N VAL A 20 -12.58 -0.62 -29.13
CA VAL A 20 -13.56 -1.40 -28.34
C VAL A 20 -14.96 -0.79 -28.49
N ASP A 21 -16.00 -1.61 -28.56
CA ASP A 21 -17.39 -1.15 -28.51
C ASP A 21 -17.68 -0.36 -27.23
N GLU A 22 -18.53 0.66 -27.34
CA GLU A 22 -18.88 1.60 -26.27
C GLU A 22 -19.42 0.88 -25.02
N VAL A 23 -20.22 -0.18 -25.20
CA VAL A 23 -20.79 -0.96 -24.08
C VAL A 23 -19.70 -1.70 -23.31
N THR A 24 -18.77 -2.33 -24.03
CA THR A 24 -17.63 -3.05 -23.44
C THR A 24 -16.66 -2.10 -22.74
N ALA A 25 -16.41 -0.93 -23.35
CA ALA A 25 -15.62 0.14 -22.77
C ALA A 25 -16.22 0.62 -21.43
N PHE A 26 -17.52 0.95 -21.42
CA PHE A 26 -18.23 1.37 -20.22
C PHE A 26 -18.20 0.31 -19.12
N THR A 27 -18.50 -0.95 -19.46
CA THR A 27 -18.53 -2.05 -18.48
C THR A 27 -17.16 -2.28 -17.84
N THR A 28 -16.08 -2.16 -18.62
CA THR A 28 -14.70 -2.28 -18.13
C THR A 28 -14.35 -1.19 -17.14
N VAL A 29 -14.73 0.07 -17.43
CA VAL A 29 -14.49 1.22 -16.55
C VAL A 29 -15.26 1.07 -15.25
N GLU A 30 -16.54 0.70 -15.30
CA GLU A 30 -17.36 0.55 -14.11
C GLU A 30 -16.89 -0.61 -13.22
N ALA A 31 -16.52 -1.74 -13.81
CA ALA A 31 -15.92 -2.87 -13.07
C ALA A 31 -14.62 -2.47 -12.36
N TRP A 32 -13.76 -1.69 -13.03
CA TRP A 32 -12.55 -1.16 -12.43
C TRP A 32 -12.84 -0.18 -11.28
N LYS A 33 -13.76 0.78 -11.48
CA LYS A 33 -14.13 1.75 -10.43
C LYS A 33 -14.68 1.05 -9.19
N HIS A 34 -15.56 0.07 -9.38
CA HIS A 34 -16.14 -0.70 -8.28
C HIS A 34 -15.06 -1.45 -7.49
N SER A 35 -14.17 -2.14 -8.20
CA SER A 35 -13.08 -2.89 -7.57
C SER A 35 -12.10 -1.97 -6.85
N ASN A 36 -11.72 -0.85 -7.47
CA ASN A 36 -10.88 0.17 -6.85
C ASN A 36 -11.53 0.77 -5.59
N PHE A 37 -12.84 1.01 -5.60
CA PHE A 37 -13.57 1.49 -4.43
C PHE A 37 -13.52 0.47 -3.29
N LEU A 38 -13.81 -0.81 -3.57
CA LEU A 38 -13.78 -1.87 -2.55
C LEU A 38 -12.38 -2.04 -1.95
N CYS A 39 -11.35 -2.15 -2.78
CA CYS A 39 -9.96 -2.28 -2.34
C CYS A 39 -9.53 -1.12 -1.45
N ARG A 40 -9.81 0.11 -1.88
CA ARG A 40 -9.49 1.32 -1.13
C ARG A 40 -10.19 1.34 0.23
N ASN A 41 -11.48 1.01 0.30
CA ASN A 41 -12.21 0.95 1.57
C ASN A 41 -11.64 -0.12 2.50
N TYR A 42 -11.26 -1.28 1.97
CA TYR A 42 -10.68 -2.35 2.77
C TYR A 42 -9.37 -1.91 3.44
N ILE A 43 -8.48 -1.25 2.68
CA ILE A 43 -7.23 -0.71 3.23
C ILE A 43 -7.53 0.37 4.27
N LEU A 44 -8.41 1.32 3.97
CA LEU A 44 -8.74 2.43 4.87
C LEU A 44 -9.35 1.94 6.19
N ASN A 45 -10.22 0.92 6.14
CA ASN A 45 -10.84 0.33 7.33
C ASN A 45 -9.82 -0.37 8.25
N GLY A 46 -8.65 -0.75 7.73
CA GLY A 46 -7.54 -1.28 8.52
C GLY A 46 -6.66 -0.21 9.18
N LEU A 47 -6.89 1.08 8.91
CA LEU A 47 -6.09 2.17 9.46
C LEU A 47 -6.67 2.67 10.78
N SER A 48 -5.80 3.16 11.66
CA SER A 48 -6.23 3.95 12.82
C SER A 48 -6.81 5.31 12.38
N ASP A 49 -7.64 5.93 13.21
CA ASP A 49 -8.30 7.21 12.90
C ASP A 49 -7.32 8.31 12.44
N ALA A 50 -6.16 8.39 13.09
CA ALA A 50 -5.14 9.37 12.74
C ALA A 50 -4.58 9.14 11.32
N LEU A 51 -4.37 7.88 10.94
CA LEU A 51 -3.89 7.53 9.60
C LEU A 51 -5.02 7.65 8.57
N TYR A 52 -6.24 7.22 8.92
CA TYR A 52 -7.41 7.36 8.06
C TYR A 52 -7.58 8.81 7.60
N LYS A 53 -7.55 9.78 8.53
CA LYS A 53 -7.68 11.21 8.20
C LYS A 53 -6.63 11.71 7.21
N VAL A 54 -5.41 11.22 7.30
CA VAL A 54 -4.30 11.62 6.42
C VAL A 54 -4.40 10.95 5.05
N TYR A 55 -4.83 9.69 5.01
CA TYR A 55 -4.74 8.86 3.80
C TYR A 55 -6.06 8.75 3.03
N SER A 56 -7.20 9.12 3.61
CA SER A 56 -8.51 9.09 2.95
C SER A 56 -8.58 10.01 1.72
N VAL A 57 -7.73 11.03 1.63
CA VAL A 57 -7.70 11.94 0.47
C VAL A 57 -7.18 11.30 -0.82
N LYS A 58 -6.52 10.12 -0.74
CA LYS A 58 -6.00 9.41 -1.91
C LYS A 58 -7.14 8.84 -2.74
N LYS A 59 -7.14 9.08 -4.05
CA LYS A 59 -8.30 8.80 -4.92
C LYS A 59 -8.32 7.35 -5.40
N THR A 60 -7.15 6.75 -5.58
CA THR A 60 -7.01 5.37 -6.05
C THR A 60 -6.38 4.47 -5.00
N THR A 61 -6.66 3.17 -5.11
CA THR A 61 -6.03 2.12 -4.30
C THR A 61 -4.52 2.15 -4.48
N LYS A 62 -4.03 2.33 -5.71
CA LYS A 62 -2.61 2.42 -6.04
C LYS A 62 -1.92 3.59 -5.34
N GLU A 63 -2.49 4.80 -5.40
CA GLU A 63 -1.94 5.98 -4.72
C GLU A 63 -1.88 5.79 -3.20
N LEU A 64 -2.96 5.25 -2.63
CA LEU A 64 -3.06 4.96 -1.21
C LEU A 64 -1.98 3.95 -0.78
N TRP A 65 -1.93 2.81 -1.47
CA TRP A 65 -0.97 1.75 -1.18
C TRP A 65 0.47 2.23 -1.34
N THR A 66 0.80 2.92 -2.43
CA THR A 66 2.15 3.42 -2.68
C THR A 66 2.60 4.41 -1.60
N SER A 67 1.69 5.28 -1.13
CA SER A 67 2.00 6.24 -0.07
C SER A 67 2.24 5.56 1.29
N LEU A 68 1.48 4.50 1.59
CA LEU A 68 1.68 3.68 2.78
C LEU A 68 2.98 2.88 2.69
N ASP A 69 3.17 2.16 1.59
CA ASP A 69 4.34 1.34 1.31
C ASP A 69 5.63 2.16 1.41
N HIS A 70 5.68 3.35 0.80
CA HIS A 70 6.84 4.25 0.89
C HIS A 70 7.16 4.66 2.34
N LYS A 71 6.16 5.12 3.09
CA LYS A 71 6.35 5.60 4.48
C LYS A 71 6.82 4.47 5.40
N TYR A 72 6.21 3.31 5.29
CA TYR A 72 6.44 2.21 6.23
C TYR A 72 7.62 1.31 5.81
N LYS A 73 7.93 1.17 4.52
CA LYS A 73 9.19 0.53 4.10
C LYS A 73 10.41 1.35 4.50
N ALA A 74 10.37 2.67 4.36
CA ALA A 74 11.45 3.53 4.84
C ALA A 74 11.64 3.42 6.37
N LYS A 75 10.53 3.36 7.11
CA LYS A 75 10.55 3.16 8.57
C LYS A 75 11.10 1.80 8.96
N ASP A 76 10.71 0.72 8.28
CA ASP A 76 11.21 -0.62 8.53
C ASP A 76 12.72 -0.73 8.27
N ALA A 77 13.19 -0.16 7.15
CA ALA A 77 14.62 -0.08 6.86
C ALA A 77 15.39 0.70 7.95
N GLY A 78 14.82 1.80 8.45
CA GLY A 78 15.38 2.56 9.58
C GLY A 78 15.41 1.77 10.89
N ALA A 79 14.31 1.08 11.23
CA ALA A 79 14.21 0.25 12.43
C ALA A 79 15.22 -0.92 12.40
N LYS A 80 15.36 -1.58 11.24
CA LYS A 80 16.38 -2.63 11.02
C LYS A 80 17.79 -2.10 11.20
N LYS A 81 18.12 -0.93 10.60
CA LYS A 81 19.43 -0.29 10.80
C LYS A 81 19.70 0.05 12.26
N PHE A 82 18.70 0.54 12.98
CA PHE A 82 18.80 0.83 14.41
C PHE A 82 19.10 -0.43 15.25
N LEU A 83 18.40 -1.55 14.96
CA LEU A 83 18.65 -2.83 15.62
C LEU A 83 20.07 -3.35 15.36
N VAL A 84 20.55 -3.26 14.11
CA VAL A 84 21.92 -3.65 13.76
C VAL A 84 22.94 -2.80 14.52
N ALA A 85 22.75 -1.47 14.59
CA ALA A 85 23.64 -0.59 15.35
C ALA A 85 23.64 -0.92 16.85
N LYS A 86 22.48 -1.22 17.44
CA LYS A 86 22.38 -1.62 18.85
C LYS A 86 23.09 -2.95 19.12
N PHE A 87 22.97 -3.91 18.20
CA PHE A 87 23.67 -5.19 18.28
C PHE A 87 25.18 -5.02 18.19
N LEU A 88 25.69 -4.19 17.28
CA LEU A 88 27.13 -3.94 17.15
C LEU A 88 27.72 -3.19 18.35
N ASN A 89 26.94 -2.29 18.97
CA ASN A 89 27.36 -1.59 20.20
C ASN A 89 27.16 -2.44 21.47
N PHE A 90 26.69 -3.67 21.35
CA PHE A 90 26.56 -4.56 22.49
C PHE A 90 27.94 -5.06 22.92
N VAL A 91 28.46 -4.50 24.01
CA VAL A 91 29.70 -4.97 24.63
C VAL A 91 29.34 -6.13 25.57
N MET A 92 29.88 -7.32 25.28
CA MET A 92 29.82 -8.44 26.20
C MET A 92 30.82 -8.20 27.34
N VAL A 93 30.29 -8.10 28.56
CA VAL A 93 31.13 -8.02 29.77
C VAL A 93 31.22 -9.43 30.37
N ASP A 94 32.42 -10.00 30.40
CA ASP A 94 32.69 -11.26 31.10
C ASP A 94 32.66 -11.03 32.62
N SER A 95 31.45 -10.95 33.17
CA SER A 95 31.23 -10.97 34.61
C SER A 95 30.68 -12.34 35.01
N LYS A 96 31.52 -13.35 34.89
CA LYS A 96 31.40 -14.61 35.64
C LYS A 96 32.77 -15.03 36.15
N LEU A 97 33.21 -14.37 37.21
CA LEU A 97 34.06 -14.99 38.21
C LEU A 97 33.18 -15.18 39.44
N VAL A 98 32.63 -16.39 39.57
CA VAL A 98 32.16 -16.95 40.85
C VAL A 98 33.26 -17.85 41.35
#